data_AF-A0A1V9XVY0-F1
#
_entry.id   AF-A0A1V9XVY0-F1
#
_cell.length_a   1.000
_cell.length_b   1.000
_cell.length_c   1.000
_cell.angle_alpha   90.00
_cell.angle_beta   90.00
_cell.angle_gamma   90.00
#
_symmetry.space_group_name_H-M   'P 1'
#
loop_
_entity.id
_entity.type
_entity.pdbx_description
1 polymer ?
#
loop_
_entity_poly.entity_id
_entity_poly.type
_entity_poly.pdbx_seq_one_letter_code
_entity_poly.pdbx_strand_id
1 'polypeptide(L)'
;MYLLNRLPLPINQSAFFLFPRQSFKTPREHNIFAAEVIKYGLHFQHLIEVEKLEQDYSGAKHAKRSPLCMETYKYFFNSYRRPGAKNDYQISKKLCDGDQCVVVIHRKQ
;
A
#
# COMPACT_ATOMS: atom_id res chain seq x y z
N MET A 1 14.71 13.18 0.61
CA MET A 1 14.80 12.71 2.01
C MET A 1 14.87 11.18 2.09
N TYR A 2 13.83 10.42 1.70
CA TYR A 2 13.80 8.96 1.89
C TYR A 2 14.83 8.17 1.08
N LEU A 3 14.98 8.50 -0.21
CA LEU A 3 15.84 7.76 -1.15
C LEU A 3 17.36 7.97 -0.95
N LEU A 4 17.73 8.96 -0.14
CA LEU A 4 19.13 9.24 0.24
C LEU A 4 19.54 8.48 1.51
N ASN A 5 18.57 8.05 2.33
CA ASN A 5 18.85 7.40 3.59
C ASN A 5 19.38 5.98 3.36
N ARG A 6 20.52 5.68 3.99
CA ARG A 6 21.24 4.40 3.86
C ARG A 6 21.00 3.43 5.01
N LEU A 7 20.27 3.85 6.05
CA LEU A 7 19.83 2.93 7.08
C LEU A 7 18.87 1.88 6.51
N PRO A 8 18.87 0.64 7.03
CA PRO A 8 17.92 -0.39 6.63
C PRO A 8 16.47 0.09 6.77
N LEU A 9 15.60 -0.32 5.84
CA LEU A 9 14.17 0.08 5.86
C LEU A 9 13.41 -0.34 7.12
N PRO A 10 13.59 -1.58 7.65
CA PRO A 10 12.90 -2.01 8.86
C PRO A 10 13.25 -1.07 10.02
N ILE A 11 12.24 -0.69 10.81
CA ILE A 11 12.34 0.22 11.98
C ILE A 11 12.62 1.68 11.60
N ASN A 12 13.54 1.95 10.67
CA ASN A 12 14.00 3.32 10.42
C ASN A 12 13.10 4.11 9.44
N GLN A 13 12.44 3.44 8.50
CA GLN A 13 11.64 4.14 7.46
C GLN A 13 10.31 3.45 7.13
N SER A 14 10.26 2.11 7.14
CA SER A 14 9.03 1.37 6.86
C SER A 14 8.09 1.43 8.06
N ALA A 15 7.01 2.17 7.92
CA ALA A 15 5.90 2.15 8.86
C ALA A 15 5.06 0.87 8.69
N PHE A 16 4.37 0.48 9.75
CA PHE A 16 3.36 -0.56 9.72
C PHE A 16 2.14 -0.14 10.53
N PHE A 17 0.99 -0.71 10.21
CA PHE A 17 -0.23 -0.61 11.01
C PHE A 17 -0.56 -1.98 11.58
N LEU A 18 -1.02 -2.02 12.82
CA LEU A 18 -1.47 -3.24 13.47
C LEU A 18 -3.00 -3.29 13.41
N PHE A 19 -3.55 -4.31 12.73
CA PHE A 19 -4.98 -4.55 12.74
C PHE A 19 -5.47 -5.14 14.06
N PRO A 20 -6.77 -5.02 14.37
CA PRO A 20 -7.37 -5.71 15.51
C PRO A 20 -7.08 -7.21 15.47
N ARG A 21 -6.80 -7.79 16.65
CA ARG A 21 -6.50 -9.23 16.78
C ARG A 21 -7.67 -10.06 16.27
N GLN A 22 -7.37 -10.95 15.31
CA GLN A 22 -8.32 -11.95 14.82
C GLN A 22 -8.17 -13.26 15.61
N SER A 23 -9.25 -14.03 15.73
CA SER A 23 -9.25 -15.36 16.36
C SER A 23 -9.55 -16.41 15.30
N PHE A 24 -8.52 -17.14 14.87
CA PHE A 24 -8.64 -18.21 13.88
C PHE A 24 -8.54 -19.56 14.59
N LYS A 25 -9.55 -20.43 14.40
CA LYS A 25 -9.56 -21.80 14.92
C LYS A 25 -8.87 -22.78 13.99
N THR A 26 -8.81 -22.45 12.70
CA THR A 26 -8.24 -23.33 11.66
C THR A 26 -7.34 -22.57 10.68
N PRO A 27 -6.36 -23.23 10.03
CA PRO A 27 -5.58 -22.62 8.96
C PRO A 27 -6.46 -22.13 7.79
N ARG A 28 -7.61 -22.77 7.57
CA ARG A 28 -8.58 -22.36 6.54
C ARG A 28 -9.13 -20.97 6.84
N GLU A 29 -9.50 -20.68 8.08
CA GLU A 29 -9.99 -19.34 8.47
C GLU A 29 -8.94 -18.25 8.23
N HIS A 30 -7.66 -18.56 8.51
CA HIS A 30 -6.56 -17.66 8.20
C HIS A 30 -6.43 -17.38 6.69
N ASN A 31 -6.57 -18.41 5.86
CA ASN A 31 -6.54 -18.25 4.40
C ASN A 31 -7.74 -17.48 3.86
N ILE A 32 -8.94 -17.72 4.41
CA ILE A 32 -10.15 -16.95 4.06
C ILE A 32 -9.95 -15.48 4.40
N PHE A 33 -9.43 -15.17 5.59
CA PHE A 33 -9.14 -13.80 5.99
C PHE A 33 -8.13 -13.14 5.05
N ALA A 34 -7.04 -13.84 4.70
CA ALA A 34 -6.05 -13.34 3.76
C ALA A 34 -6.65 -13.08 2.36
N ALA A 35 -7.51 -13.98 1.87
CA ALA A 35 -8.21 -13.84 0.60
C ALA A 35 -9.16 -12.63 0.59
N GLU A 36 -9.91 -12.40 1.67
CA GLU A 36 -10.76 -11.22 1.80
C GLU A 36 -9.92 -9.93 1.82
N VAL A 37 -8.81 -9.89 2.54
CA VAL A 37 -7.90 -8.73 2.53
C VAL A 37 -7.38 -8.43 1.13
N ILE A 38 -6.96 -9.47 0.37
CA ILE A 38 -6.53 -9.31 -1.02
C ILE A 38 -7.67 -8.76 -1.88
N LYS A 39 -8.88 -9.32 -1.76
CA LYS A 39 -10.07 -8.87 -2.49
C LYS A 39 -10.39 -7.40 -2.22
N TYR A 40 -10.35 -6.96 -0.95
CA TYR A 40 -10.52 -5.56 -0.59
C TYR A 40 -9.41 -4.67 -1.17
N GLY A 41 -8.16 -5.15 -1.14
CA GLY A 41 -7.03 -4.46 -1.77
C GLY A 41 -7.23 -4.25 -3.27
N LEU A 42 -7.65 -5.28 -4.00
CA LEU A 42 -7.92 -5.21 -5.43
C LEU A 42 -9.11 -4.30 -5.75
N HIS A 43 -10.18 -4.34 -4.94
CA HIS A 43 -11.30 -3.43 -5.09
C HIS A 43 -10.87 -1.97 -4.86
N PHE A 44 -10.07 -1.71 -3.84
CA PHE A 44 -9.54 -0.38 -3.55
C PHE A 44 -8.62 0.13 -4.66
N GLN A 45 -7.75 -0.75 -5.18
CA GLN A 45 -6.92 -0.48 -6.34
C GLN A 45 -7.75 -0.08 -7.56
N HIS A 46 -8.81 -0.82 -7.85
CA HIS A 46 -9.73 -0.51 -8.96
C HIS A 46 -10.36 0.88 -8.81
N LEU A 47 -10.82 1.25 -7.60
CA LEU A 47 -11.40 2.58 -7.37
C LEU A 47 -10.40 3.72 -7.64
N ILE A 48 -9.12 3.52 -7.32
CA ILE A 48 -8.05 4.48 -7.65
C ILE A 48 -7.88 4.58 -9.17
N GLU A 49 -7.87 3.45 -9.87
CA GLU A 49 -7.66 3.38 -11.33
C GLU A 49 -8.77 4.07 -12.13
N VAL A 50 -10.02 3.85 -11.74
CA VAL A 50 -11.18 4.47 -12.41
C VAL A 50 -11.48 5.87 -11.89
N GLU A 51 -10.59 6.44 -11.05
CA GLU A 51 -10.72 7.76 -10.43
C GLU A 51 -12.06 7.95 -9.68
N LYS A 52 -12.56 6.87 -9.05
CA LYS A 52 -13.81 6.86 -8.26
C LYS A 52 -13.58 6.84 -6.75
N LEU A 53 -12.33 6.96 -6.30
CA LEU A 53 -12.05 7.12 -4.88
C LEU A 53 -12.63 8.44 -4.36
N GLU A 54 -13.30 8.41 -3.21
CA GLU A 54 -13.86 9.62 -2.61
C GLU A 54 -12.76 10.62 -2.23
N GLN A 55 -13.03 11.91 -2.44
CA GLN A 55 -12.10 12.99 -2.11
C GLN A 55 -11.88 13.06 -0.59
N ASP A 56 -10.61 12.95 -0.16
CA ASP A 56 -10.24 13.20 1.23
C ASP A 56 -10.35 14.68 1.57
N TYR A 57 -10.72 14.99 2.81
CA TYR A 57 -10.81 16.36 3.30
C TYR A 57 -10.04 16.53 4.62
N SER A 58 -9.48 17.73 4.83
CA SER A 58 -8.81 18.09 6.07
C SER A 58 -9.80 18.02 7.25
N GLY A 59 -9.50 17.19 8.26
CA GLY A 59 -10.33 17.00 9.47
C GLY A 59 -9.96 17.90 10.66
N ALA A 60 -9.14 18.94 10.47
CA ALA A 60 -8.68 19.78 11.58
C ALA A 60 -9.83 20.65 12.14
N LYS A 61 -10.10 20.54 13.45
CA LYS A 61 -11.23 21.21 14.15
C LYS A 61 -11.28 22.74 13.99
N HIS A 62 -10.14 23.38 13.78
CA HIS A 62 -10.01 24.84 13.68
C HIS A 62 -9.70 25.32 12.26
N ALA A 63 -9.68 24.43 11.27
CA ALA A 63 -9.45 24.79 9.88
C ALA A 63 -10.73 24.60 9.06
N LYS A 64 -10.90 25.43 8.04
CA LYS A 64 -11.93 25.22 7.03
C LYS A 64 -11.70 23.86 6.38
N ARG A 65 -12.75 23.02 6.30
CA ARG A 65 -12.72 21.76 5.57
C ARG A 65 -12.28 22.04 4.13
N SER A 66 -11.14 21.49 3.74
CA SER A 66 -10.52 21.70 2.44
C SER A 66 -10.19 20.34 1.81
N PRO A 67 -10.33 20.19 0.48
CA PRO A 67 -9.96 18.95 -0.19
C PRO A 67 -8.45 18.73 -0.07
N LEU A 68 -8.04 17.49 0.18
CA LEU A 68 -6.64 17.08 0.22
C LEU A 68 -6.16 16.62 -1.17
N CYS A 69 -4.85 16.71 -1.42
CA CYS A 69 -4.28 16.16 -2.64
C CYS A 69 -4.37 14.63 -2.63
N MET A 70 -4.92 14.04 -3.69
CA MET A 70 -5.09 12.59 -3.84
C MET A 70 -3.95 11.92 -4.63
N GLU A 71 -2.90 12.66 -5.02
CA GLU A 71 -1.84 12.19 -5.93
C GLU A 71 -1.06 11.00 -5.37
N THR A 72 -0.94 10.90 -4.05
CA THR A 72 -0.23 9.81 -3.37
C THR A 72 -0.87 8.44 -3.61
N TYR A 73 -2.20 8.38 -3.77
CA TYR A 73 -2.91 7.12 -4.01
C TYR A 73 -2.50 6.44 -5.31
N LYS A 74 -2.06 7.20 -6.32
CA LYS A 74 -1.57 6.65 -7.60
C LYS A 74 -0.34 5.75 -7.45
N TYR A 75 0.39 5.88 -6.34
CA TYR A 75 1.59 5.08 -6.06
C TYR A 75 1.36 3.99 -5.00
N PHE A 76 0.12 3.73 -4.58
CA PHE A 76 -0.16 2.87 -3.43
C PHE A 76 0.14 1.37 -3.68
N PHE A 77 -0.27 0.81 -4.82
CA PHE A 77 -0.14 -0.63 -5.09
C PHE A 77 1.07 -1.00 -5.97
N ASN A 78 1.33 -0.24 -7.04
CA ASN A 78 2.33 -0.61 -8.05
C ASN A 78 3.58 0.26 -7.98
N SER A 79 4.06 0.53 -6.77
CA SER A 79 5.33 1.21 -6.55
C SER A 79 6.36 0.30 -5.90
N TYR A 80 7.62 0.48 -6.28
CA TYR A 80 8.74 -0.28 -5.77
C TYR A 80 9.94 0.64 -5.54
N ARG A 81 10.58 0.50 -4.38
CA ARG A 81 11.86 1.17 -4.09
C ARG A 81 13.00 0.27 -4.56
N ARG A 82 13.67 0.68 -5.63
CA ARG A 82 14.87 -0.01 -6.13
C ARG A 82 16.12 0.54 -5.45
N PRO A 83 16.96 -0.31 -4.84
CA PRO A 83 18.21 0.13 -4.23
C PRO A 83 19.18 0.64 -5.30
N GLY A 84 19.92 1.70 -4.99
CA GLY A 84 20.93 2.26 -5.88
C GLY A 84 22.23 2.63 -5.20
N ALA A 85 23.32 2.67 -5.97
CA ALA A 85 24.68 2.84 -5.45
C ALA A 85 24.88 4.18 -4.72
N LYS A 86 24.26 5.27 -5.21
CA LYS A 86 24.32 6.61 -4.59
C LYS A 86 23.00 7.05 -3.96
N ASN A 87 21.89 6.78 -4.63
CA ASN A 87 20.53 7.04 -4.19
C ASN A 87 19.67 5.87 -4.61
N ASP A 88 18.63 5.58 -3.86
CA ASP A 88 17.59 4.65 -4.29
C ASP A 88 16.62 5.33 -5.28
N TYR A 89 15.79 4.53 -5.94
CA TYR A 89 14.83 4.99 -6.95
C TYR A 89 13.42 4.52 -6.62
N GLN A 90 12.43 5.37 -6.84
CA GLN A 90 11.04 4.96 -6.84
C GLN A 90 10.62 4.61 -8.26
N ILE A 91 10.22 3.37 -8.47
CA ILE A 91 9.69 2.84 -9.73
C ILE A 91 8.19 2.69 -9.55
N SER A 92 7.40 3.14 -10.52
CA SER A 92 5.96 2.92 -10.55
C SER A 92 5.55 2.41 -11.91
N LYS A 93 4.74 1.34 -11.95
CA LYS A 93 4.19 0.79 -13.19
C LYS A 93 2.72 1.19 -13.32
N LYS A 94 2.32 1.61 -14.52
CA LYS A 94 0.90 1.73 -14.86
C LYS A 94 0.34 0.33 -15.09
N LEU A 95 -0.88 0.07 -14.62
CA LEU A 95 -1.52 -1.25 -14.70
C LEU A 95 -1.82 -1.74 -16.12
N CYS A 96 -1.82 -0.85 -17.11
CA CYS A 96 -1.98 -1.21 -18.51
C CYS A 96 -0.77 -1.95 -19.09
N ASP A 97 0.29 -2.13 -18.31
CA ASP A 97 1.57 -2.66 -18.74
C ASP A 97 1.80 -4.02 -18.06
N GLY A 98 1.24 -5.10 -18.62
CA GLY A 98 1.51 -6.50 -18.23
C GLY A 98 0.54 -7.17 -17.26
N ASP A 99 0.84 -8.44 -16.92
CA ASP A 99 0.00 -9.29 -16.08
C ASP A 99 -0.08 -8.78 -14.63
N GLN A 100 -1.31 -8.70 -14.11
CA GLN A 100 -1.58 -8.33 -12.73
C GLN A 100 -1.40 -9.55 -11.82
N CYS A 101 -0.50 -9.46 -10.85
CA CYS A 101 -0.27 -10.54 -9.88
C CYS A 101 -0.09 -10.00 -8.46
N VAL A 102 -0.43 -10.85 -7.48
CA VAL A 102 -0.17 -10.61 -6.06
C VAL A 102 0.92 -11.57 -5.62
N VAL A 103 1.98 -11.05 -5.01
CA VAL A 103 3.06 -11.87 -4.46
C VAL A 103 2.67 -12.33 -3.06
N VAL A 104 2.55 -13.64 -2.86
CA VAL A 104 2.24 -14.26 -1.57
C VAL A 104 3.51 -14.90 -1.02
N ILE A 105 3.93 -14.50 0.18
CA ILE A 105 5.12 -15.04 0.83
C ILE A 105 4.69 -16.00 1.96
N HIS A 106 5.08 -17.27 1.87
CA HIS A 106 4.79 -18.27 2.91
C HIS A 106 6.07 -19.03 3.26
N ARG A 107 6.49 -19.01 4.53
CA ARG A 107 7.71 -19.68 5.01
C ARG A 107 8.97 -19.31 4.21
N LYS A 108 9.09 -18.02 3.84
CA LYS A 108 10.20 -17.45 3.04
C LYS A 108 10.25 -17.94 1.58
N GLN A 109 9.18 -18.54 1.09
CA GLN A 109 8.94 -18.82 -0.33
C GLN A 109 8.03 -17.76 -0.91
#